data_AF-A0A535N765-F1
#
_entry.id   AF-A0A535N765-F1
#
_cell.length_a   1.000
_cell.length_b   1.000
_cell.length_c   1.000
_cell.angle_alpha   90.00
_cell.angle_beta   90.00
_cell.angle_gamma   90.00
#
_symmetry.space_group_name_H-M   'P 1'
#
loop_
_entity.id
_entity.type
_entity.pdbx_description
1 polymer ?
#
loop_
_entity_poly.entity_id
_entity_poly.type
_entity_poly.pdbx_seq_one_letter_code
_entity_poly.pdbx_strand_id
1 'polypeptide(L)' 'MEIEDTGGVKTSTTADSALPGSPNFALQVRIIVDHPEAIDRGRLEALVAASKPAHVTHKVEIVKRADVSEQVEVTTA' A
#
# COMPACT_ATOMS: atom_id res chain seq x y z
N MET A 1 10.43 15.89 -22.37
CA MET A 1 9.45 14.79 -22.22
C MET A 1 9.71 14.18 -20.86
N GLU A 2 8.66 14.01 -20.05
CA GLU A 2 8.76 13.50 -18.68
C GLU A 2 7.91 12.24 -18.59
N ILE A 3 8.49 11.15 -18.09
CA ILE A 3 7.81 9.89 -17.81
C ILE A 3 8.14 9.54 -16.37
N GLU A 4 7.10 9.31 -15.55
CA GLU A 4 7.23 8.98 -14.13
C GLU A 4 6.48 7.68 -13.82
N ASP A 5 7.20 6.71 -13.27
CA ASP A 5 6.68 5.49 -12.67
C ASP A 5 6.84 5.59 -11.15
N THR A 6 5.71 5.39 -10.45
CA THR A 6 5.62 5.31 -8.98
C THR A 6 6.57 4.28 -8.36
N GLY A 7 7.13 3.32 -9.12
CA GLY A 7 7.96 2.26 -8.57
C GLY A 7 9.48 2.50 -8.56
N GLY A 8 10.01 3.46 -9.34
CA GLY A 8 11.46 3.67 -9.38
C GLY A 8 12.07 4.11 -10.72
N VAL A 9 11.27 4.57 -11.68
CA VAL A 9 11.80 5.10 -12.94
C VAL A 9 11.23 6.49 -13.20
N LYS A 10 12.11 7.48 -13.36
CA LYS A 10 11.79 8.80 -13.89
C LYS A 10 12.80 9.14 -14.97
N THR A 11 12.31 9.59 -16.10
CA THR A 11 13.15 10.08 -17.19
C THR A 11 12.82 11.56 -17.44
N SER A 12 13.85 12.39 -17.53
CA SER A 12 13.74 13.82 -17.76
C SER A 12 14.82 14.28 -18.73
N THR A 13 14.48 15.27 -19.56
CA THR A 13 15.42 15.95 -20.45
C THR A 13 16.09 17.17 -19.78
N THR A 14 15.78 17.44 -18.51
CA THR A 14 16.31 18.55 -17.72
C THR A 14 17.37 18.04 -16.75
N ALA A 15 18.59 18.58 -16.82
CA ALA A 15 19.67 18.27 -15.88
C ALA A 15 19.25 18.56 -14.44
N ASP A 16 19.73 17.76 -13.48
CA ASP A 16 19.45 17.89 -12.03
C ASP A 16 17.98 17.73 -11.62
N SER A 17 17.16 17.06 -12.44
CA SER A 17 15.79 16.69 -12.04
C SER A 17 15.81 15.74 -10.83
N ALA A 18 14.81 15.88 -9.96
CA ALA A 18 14.66 15.02 -8.78
C ALA A 18 14.64 13.53 -9.16
N LEU A 19 15.30 12.69 -8.35
CA LEU A 19 15.29 11.24 -8.53
C LEU A 19 13.88 10.68 -8.35
N PRO A 20 13.51 9.62 -9.10
CA PRO A 20 12.24 8.91 -8.88
C PRO A 20 12.20 8.32 -7.49
N GLY A 21 11.05 8.42 -6.83
CA GLY A 21 10.87 7.87 -5.49
C GLY A 21 10.02 8.78 -4.61
N SER A 22 9.00 8.20 -3.99
CA SER A 22 8.31 8.74 -2.81
C SER A 22 8.42 7.66 -1.73
N PRO A 23 8.57 8.03 -0.45
CA PRO A 23 8.71 7.05 0.64
C PRO A 23 7.45 6.20 0.87
N ASN A 24 6.37 6.43 0.13
CA ASN A 24 5.02 5.96 0.44
C ASN A 24 4.50 4.84 -0.48
N PHE A 25 5.36 4.15 -1.23
CA PHE A 25 4.93 3.07 -2.14
C PHE A 25 4.68 1.74 -1.42
N ALA A 26 3.82 1.76 -0.40
CA ALA A 26 3.42 0.59 0.36
C ALA A 26 1.92 0.33 0.20
N LEU A 27 1.55 -0.93 -0.06
CA LEU A 27 0.17 -1.38 -0.01
C LEU A 27 -0.24 -1.53 1.47
N GLN A 28 -1.12 -0.65 1.95
CA GLN A 28 -1.74 -0.82 3.27
C GLN A 28 -3.06 -1.57 3.11
N VAL A 29 -3.18 -2.72 3.79
CA VAL A 29 -4.42 -3.51 3.84
C VAL A 29 -4.97 -3.44 5.24
N ARG A 30 -6.11 -2.79 5.43
CA ARG A 30 -6.80 -2.72 6.71
C ARG A 30 -8.06 -3.57 6.69
N ILE A 31 -8.14 -4.54 7.59
CA ILE A 31 -9.27 -5.45 7.76
C ILE A 31 -10.02 -5.08 9.03
N ILE A 32 -11.30 -4.74 8.90
CA ILE A 32 -12.14 -4.28 9.99
C ILE A 32 -13.17 -5.37 10.31
N VAL A 33 -13.05 -6.01 11.48
CA VAL A 33 -13.88 -7.15 11.89
C VAL A 33 -14.27 -7.07 13.37
N ASP A 34 -15.31 -7.79 13.78
CA ASP A 34 -15.75 -7.77 15.19
C ASP A 34 -14.86 -8.62 16.11
N HIS A 35 -14.27 -9.67 15.55
CA HIS A 35 -13.41 -10.66 16.24
C HIS A 35 -12.05 -10.80 15.53
N PRO A 36 -11.14 -9.82 15.67
CA PRO A 36 -9.83 -9.84 15.01
C PRO A 36 -8.98 -11.07 15.39
N GLU A 37 -9.18 -11.61 16.59
CA GLU A 37 -8.51 -12.81 17.11
C GLU A 37 -8.87 -14.09 16.34
N ALA A 38 -9.99 -14.10 15.63
CA ALA A 38 -10.42 -15.24 14.82
C ALA A 38 -9.70 -15.30 13.45
N ILE A 39 -8.94 -14.26 13.10
CA ILE A 39 -8.23 -14.16 11.83
C ILE A 39 -6.81 -14.71 11.99
N ASP A 40 -6.47 -15.71 11.18
CA ASP A 40 -5.08 -16.14 11.01
C ASP A 40 -4.31 -15.08 10.22
N ARG A 41 -3.48 -14.32 10.94
CA ARG A 41 -2.64 -13.28 10.35
C ARG A 41 -1.63 -13.82 9.35
N GLY A 42 -1.03 -14.98 9.61
CA GLY A 42 -0.01 -15.55 8.72
C GLY A 42 -0.59 -15.92 7.35
N ARG A 43 -1.80 -16.51 7.37
CA ARG A 43 -2.54 -16.83 6.14
C ARG A 43 -2.96 -15.57 5.37
N LEU A 44 -3.37 -14.53 6.08
CA LEU A 44 -3.75 -13.25 5.46
C LEU A 44 -2.55 -12.55 4.82
N GLU A 45 -1.42 -12.48 5.51
CA GLU A 45 -0.17 -11.91 4.96
C GLU A 45 0.29 -12.69 3.72
N ALA A 46 0.22 -14.02 3.74
CA ALA A 46 0.55 -14.86 2.57
C ALA A 46 -0.38 -14.58 1.37
N LEU A 47 -1.68 -14.40 1.63
CA LEU A 47 -2.65 -14.05 0.58
C LEU A 47 -2.34 -12.68 -0.04
N VAL A 48 -2.05 -11.68 0.79
CA VAL A 48 -1.70 -10.34 0.29
C VAL A 48 -0.39 -10.38 -0.48
N ALA A 49 0.62 -11.08 0.03
CA ALA A 49 1.91 -11.25 -0.64
C ALA A 49 1.79 -11.92 -2.02
N ALA A 50 0.90 -12.92 -2.16
CA ALA A 50 0.65 -13.59 -3.43
C ALA A 50 -0.17 -12.75 -4.42
N SER A 51 -0.96 -11.78 -3.94
CA SER A 51 -1.85 -10.97 -4.77
C SER A 51 -1.20 -9.69 -5.31
N LYS A 52 -0.21 -9.15 -4.59
CA LYS A 52 0.52 -7.94 -5.00
C LYS A 52 1.76 -8.29 -5.83
N PRO A 53 2.29 -7.36 -6.65
CA PRO A 53 3.62 -7.51 -7.25
C PRO A 53 4.71 -7.71 -6.18
N ALA A 54 5.70 -8.56 -6.48
CA ALA A 54 6.72 -8.97 -5.51
C ALA A 54 7.51 -7.79 -4.91
N HIS A 55 7.77 -6.74 -5.71
CA HIS A 55 8.56 -5.57 -5.32
C HIS A 55 7.78 -4.53 -4.49
N VAL A 56 6.46 -4.65 -4.39
CA VAL A 56 5.64 -3.72 -3.60
C VAL A 56 5.69 -4.14 -2.14
N THR A 57 6.14 -3.27 -1.24
CA THR A 57 6.05 -3.52 0.20
C THR A 57 4.59 -3.46 0.66
N HIS A 58 4.20 -4.23 1.67
CA HIS A 58 2.84 -4.17 2.21
C HIS A 58 2.83 -4.20 3.72
N LYS A 59 1.73 -3.70 4.29
CA LYS A 59 1.42 -3.75 5.72
C LYS A 59 -0.03 -4.18 5.90
N VAL A 60 -0.26 -5.25 6.66
CA VAL A 60 -1.60 -5.68 7.04
C VAL A 60 -1.93 -5.22 8.46
N GLU A 61 -3.06 -4.57 8.62
CA GLU A 61 -3.63 -4.14 9.90
C GLU A 61 -5.00 -4.81 10.08
N ILE A 62 -5.18 -5.55 11.17
CA ILE A 62 -6.50 -6.11 11.54
C ILE A 62 -6.97 -5.32 12.75
N VAL A 63 -8.10 -4.65 12.61
CA VAL A 63 -8.65 -3.76 13.63
C VAL A 63 -10.06 -4.18 13.99
N LYS A 64 -10.41 -4.01 15.27
CA LYS A 64 -11.77 -4.28 15.72
C LYS A 64 -12.70 -3.20 15.18
N ARG A 65 -13.89 -3.58 14.72
CA ARG A 65 -14.86 -2.63 14.14
C ARG A 65 -15.22 -1.48 15.09
N ALA A 66 -15.31 -1.75 16.38
CA ALA A 66 -15.60 -0.74 17.38
C ALA A 66 -14.51 0.35 17.51
N ASP A 67 -13.29 0.06 17.05
CA ASP A 67 -12.12 0.94 17.22
C ASP A 67 -11.89 1.84 15.99
N VAL A 68 -12.69 1.71 14.92
CA VAL A 68 -12.53 2.49 13.69
C VAL A 68 -13.46 3.69 13.68
N SER A 69 -12.88 4.90 13.72
CA SER A 69 -13.57 6.15 13.37
C SER A 69 -13.58 6.26 11.84
N GLU A 70 -14.75 6.27 11.20
CA GLU A 70 -14.85 6.35 9.73
C GLU A 70 -14.20 7.63 9.21
N GLN A 71 -13.11 7.51 8.42
CA GLN A 71 -12.85 8.27 7.18
C GLN A 71 -11.80 7.52 6.34
N VAL A 72 -12.19 7.03 5.17
CA VAL A 72 -11.26 6.79 4.05
C VAL A 72 -11.93 7.33 2.80
N GLU A 73 -11.55 8.54 2.39
CA GLU A 73 -11.80 9.03 1.03
C GLU A 73 -10.87 8.26 0.08
N VAL A 74 -11.47 7.49 -0.83
CA VAL A 74 -10.76 6.88 -1.94
C VAL A 74 -10.74 7.90 -3.08
N THR A 75 -9.65 8.66 -3.19
CA THR A 75 -9.37 9.46 -4.39
C THR A 75 -9.19 8.50 -5.56
N THR A 76 -10.22 8.41 -6.41
CA THR A 76 -10.12 7.71 -7.69
C THR A 76 -9.51 8.69 -8.70
N ALA A 77 -8.34 8.29 -9.22
CA ALA A 77 -7.57 8.76 -10.39
C ALA A 77 -7.83 10.17 -10.93
#